data_AF-A0A959S323-F1
#
_entry.id   AF-A0A959S323-F1
#
_cell.length_a   1.000
_cell.length_b   1.000
_cell.length_c   1.000
_cell.angle_alpha   90.00
_cell.angle_beta   90.00
_cell.angle_gamma   90.00
#
_symmetry.space_group_name_H-M   'P 1'
#
loop_
_entity.id
_entity.type
_entity.pdbx_description
1 polymer ?
#
loop_
_entity_poly.entity_id
_entity_poly.type
_entity_poly.pdbx_seq_one_letter_code
_entity_poly.pdbx_strand_id
1 'polypeptide(L)'
;MKPDIGDLICISTWKLKKDDNLIYSPIFKRWELEDGSVNLNMRLFETQYKNLSKHYPKNVFRQIDLKNEFAADEFKKKVDRNIPDNYIFSAFFANEILYNFWTDEGQAIDAILYPSVASKGAFDNIAIKPSVFDNLYELHSVKESIVVSRPTVRYKGYGLDGLSESDSIDFKVGKVNWKSNFFQPTEKMDFFIKNYSLKF
;
A
#
# COMPACT_ATOMS: atom_id res chain seq x y z
N MET A 1 -9.27 3.43 -7.93
CA MET A 1 -9.66 4.66 -8.65
C MET A 1 -8.50 5.64 -8.63
N LYS A 2 -8.35 6.52 -9.62
CA LYS A 2 -7.50 7.72 -9.49
C LYS A 2 -8.45 8.88 -9.22
N PRO A 3 -8.28 9.67 -8.15
CA PRO A 3 -9.22 10.75 -7.87
C PRO A 3 -9.18 11.81 -8.97
N ASP A 4 -10.34 12.41 -9.23
CA ASP A 4 -10.54 13.55 -10.12
C ASP A 4 -10.63 14.85 -9.32
N ILE A 5 -10.51 15.99 -10.03
CA ILE A 5 -10.64 17.30 -9.39
C ILE A 5 -12.07 17.46 -8.90
N GLY A 6 -12.23 17.87 -7.63
CA GLY A 6 -13.50 17.95 -6.93
C GLY A 6 -13.83 16.74 -6.07
N ASP A 7 -13.12 15.61 -6.22
CA ASP A 7 -13.34 14.44 -5.38
C ASP A 7 -12.95 14.72 -3.92
N LEU A 8 -13.78 14.24 -3.00
CA LEU A 8 -13.43 14.13 -1.58
C LEU A 8 -12.59 12.88 -1.36
N ILE A 9 -11.49 13.04 -0.63
CA ILE A 9 -10.65 11.93 -0.20
C ILE A 9 -10.45 11.97 1.31
N CYS A 10 -10.49 10.78 1.90
CA CYS A 10 -10.14 10.58 3.30
C CYS A 10 -8.75 9.95 3.38
N ILE A 11 -7.86 10.57 4.15
CA ILE A 11 -6.52 10.06 4.41
C ILE A 11 -6.42 9.77 5.91
N SER A 12 -6.34 8.50 6.27
CA SER A 12 -6.08 8.07 7.65
C SER A 12 -4.59 7.87 7.88
N THR A 13 -4.07 8.44 8.96
CA THR A 13 -2.74 8.14 9.49
C THR A 13 -2.88 7.25 10.71
N TRP A 14 -2.05 6.22 10.77
CA TRP A 14 -2.02 5.24 11.84
C TRP A 14 -0.65 5.22 12.48
N LYS A 15 -0.59 4.91 13.77
CA LYS A 15 0.67 4.80 14.52
C LYS A 15 0.71 3.48 15.28
N LEU A 16 1.91 3.03 15.60
CA LEU A 16 2.11 1.86 16.44
C LEU A 16 1.62 2.16 17.87
N LYS A 17 0.88 1.22 18.46
CA LYS A 17 0.44 1.27 19.87
C LYS A 17 1.61 1.10 20.85
N LYS A 18 2.61 0.31 20.44
CA LYS A 18 3.81 -0.04 21.19
C LYS A 18 4.96 -0.27 20.21
N ASP A 19 6.19 -0.13 20.69
CA ASP A 19 7.39 -0.44 19.92
C ASP A 19 7.47 -1.96 19.70
N ASP A 20 6.98 -2.42 18.56
CA ASP A 20 6.89 -3.83 18.18
C ASP A 20 7.32 -3.98 16.73
N ASN A 21 7.90 -5.14 16.40
CA ASN A 21 8.41 -5.40 15.07
C ASN A 21 7.32 -6.05 14.21
N LEU A 22 7.25 -5.64 12.94
CA LEU A 22 6.42 -6.27 11.94
C LEU A 22 7.26 -7.28 11.16
N ILE A 23 6.89 -8.56 11.18
CA ILE A 23 7.59 -9.59 10.40
C ILE A 23 6.98 -9.64 9.02
N TYR A 24 7.75 -9.34 7.97
CA TYR A 24 7.21 -9.29 6.61
C TYR A 24 8.02 -10.11 5.62
N SER A 25 7.34 -10.59 4.58
CA SER A 25 7.94 -11.27 3.44
C SER A 25 7.97 -10.33 2.23
N PRO A 26 9.14 -10.03 1.65
CA PRO A 26 9.24 -9.16 0.49
C PRO A 26 8.97 -9.92 -0.82
N ILE A 27 8.27 -9.29 -1.76
CA ILE A 27 8.22 -9.70 -3.16
C ILE A 27 9.30 -8.89 -3.91
N PHE A 28 10.46 -9.50 -4.18
CA PHE A 28 11.70 -8.75 -4.52
C PHE A 28 12.35 -9.07 -5.88
N LYS A 29 11.79 -9.97 -6.70
CA LYS A 29 12.39 -10.31 -8.00
C LYS A 29 12.05 -9.29 -9.10
N ARG A 30 13.01 -9.05 -10.03
CA ARG A 30 12.84 -8.30 -11.31
C ARG A 30 12.41 -6.83 -11.20
N TRP A 31 12.80 -6.08 -10.17
CA TRP A 31 12.29 -4.71 -9.91
C TRP A 31 13.14 -3.59 -10.51
N GLU A 32 13.53 -3.75 -11.77
CA GLU A 32 14.00 -2.62 -12.56
C GLU A 32 12.81 -1.69 -12.86
N LEU A 33 13.01 -0.41 -12.57
CA LEU A 33 12.07 0.66 -12.88
C LEU A 33 12.15 0.94 -14.39
N GLU A 34 11.11 1.56 -14.96
CA GLU A 34 11.06 1.83 -16.40
C GLU A 34 12.21 2.71 -16.92
N ASP A 35 12.85 3.49 -16.05
CA ASP A 35 14.03 4.32 -16.36
C ASP A 35 15.36 3.58 -16.16
N GLY A 36 15.32 2.28 -15.89
CA GLY A 36 16.50 1.44 -15.62
C GLY A 36 17.08 1.59 -14.21
N SER A 37 16.51 2.46 -13.37
CA SER A 37 16.88 2.52 -11.95
C SER A 37 16.27 1.34 -11.18
N VAL A 38 16.72 1.11 -9.95
CA VAL A 38 16.27 -0.05 -9.15
C VAL A 38 15.79 0.42 -7.79
N ASN A 39 14.68 -0.13 -7.32
CA ASN A 39 14.24 0.06 -5.94
C ASN A 39 15.29 -0.56 -4.98
N LEU A 40 15.92 0.30 -4.17
CA LEU A 40 17.07 -0.09 -3.34
C LEU A 40 16.70 -1.20 -2.34
N ASN A 41 15.53 -1.13 -1.70
CA ASN A 41 15.06 -2.15 -0.77
C ASN A 41 14.96 -3.52 -1.46
N MET A 42 14.34 -3.54 -2.63
CA MET A 42 14.17 -4.77 -3.41
C MET A 42 15.51 -5.37 -3.87
N ARG A 43 16.47 -4.52 -4.25
CA ARG A 43 17.83 -4.96 -4.59
C ARG A 43 18.56 -5.60 -3.42
N LEU A 44 18.37 -5.07 -2.21
CA LEU A 44 18.96 -5.63 -0.99
C LEU A 44 18.42 -7.04 -0.74
N PHE A 45 17.09 -7.22 -0.81
CA PHE A 45 16.47 -8.54 -0.67
C PHE A 45 16.93 -9.52 -1.76
N GLU A 46 17.03 -9.08 -3.02
CA GLU A 46 17.53 -9.93 -4.09
C GLU A 46 18.99 -10.37 -3.85
N THR A 47 19.81 -9.49 -3.30
CA THR A 47 21.22 -9.79 -2.97
C THR A 47 21.31 -10.83 -1.85
N GLN A 48 20.52 -10.67 -0.79
CA GLN A 48 20.41 -11.64 0.29
C GLN A 48 19.94 -13.01 -0.22
N TYR A 49 18.90 -13.02 -1.04
CA TYR A 49 18.37 -14.23 -1.68
C TYR A 49 19.42 -14.94 -2.57
N LYS A 50 20.19 -14.19 -3.37
CA LYS A 50 21.29 -14.75 -4.16
C LYS A 50 22.39 -15.34 -3.29
N ASN A 51 22.66 -14.79 -2.10
CA ASN A 51 23.61 -15.40 -1.17
C ASN A 51 23.08 -16.71 -0.58
N LEU A 52 21.78 -16.81 -0.32
CA LEU A 52 21.15 -18.07 0.11
C LEU A 52 21.34 -19.18 -0.93
N SER A 53 21.37 -18.85 -2.23
CA SER A 53 21.59 -19.84 -3.30
C SER A 53 22.82 -20.72 -3.12
N LYS A 54 23.86 -20.21 -2.45
CA LYS A 54 25.11 -20.92 -2.20
C LYS A 54 24.94 -22.10 -1.24
N HIS A 55 23.87 -22.12 -0.45
CA HIS A 55 23.59 -23.14 0.56
C HIS A 55 22.69 -24.27 0.04
N TYR A 56 22.20 -24.18 -1.19
CA TYR A 56 21.28 -25.16 -1.76
C TYR A 56 21.85 -25.79 -3.03
N PRO A 57 21.52 -27.07 -3.32
CA PRO A 57 21.81 -27.66 -4.62
C PRO A 57 21.21 -26.82 -5.76
N LYS A 58 21.95 -26.67 -6.86
CA LYS A 58 21.57 -25.80 -7.99
C LYS A 58 20.17 -26.09 -8.53
N ASN A 59 19.79 -27.36 -8.64
CA ASN A 59 18.48 -27.79 -9.11
C ASN A 59 17.35 -27.41 -8.15
N VAL A 60 17.59 -27.53 -6.83
CA VAL A 60 16.62 -27.14 -5.79
C VAL A 60 16.44 -25.62 -5.80
N PHE A 61 17.54 -24.88 -5.77
CA PHE A 61 17.49 -23.43 -5.80
C PHE A 61 16.79 -22.92 -7.07
N ARG A 62 17.03 -23.53 -8.23
CA ARG A 62 16.35 -23.13 -9.48
C ARG A 62 14.83 -23.28 -9.39
N GLN A 63 14.32 -24.30 -8.72
CA GLN A 63 12.87 -24.47 -8.53
C GLN A 63 12.30 -23.38 -7.60
N ILE A 64 13.00 -23.07 -6.51
CA ILE A 64 12.64 -21.98 -5.59
C ILE A 64 12.65 -20.64 -6.34
N ASP A 65 13.66 -20.44 -7.17
CA ASP A 65 13.85 -19.24 -7.99
C ASP A 65 12.72 -19.05 -8.99
N LEU A 66 12.33 -20.10 -9.71
CA LEU A 66 11.18 -20.08 -10.63
C LEU A 66 9.87 -19.74 -9.92
N LYS A 67 9.63 -20.28 -8.71
CA LYS A 67 8.44 -19.98 -7.92
C LYS A 67 8.40 -18.52 -7.49
N ASN A 68 9.52 -18.00 -6.97
CA ASN A 68 9.64 -16.60 -6.57
C ASN A 68 9.51 -15.65 -7.76
N GLU A 69 10.05 -16.03 -8.91
CA GLU A 69 9.95 -15.30 -10.16
C GLU A 69 8.51 -15.22 -10.65
N PHE A 70 7.80 -16.34 -10.69
CA PHE A 70 6.38 -16.39 -11.06
C PHE A 70 5.52 -15.55 -10.10
N ALA A 71 5.70 -15.71 -8.79
CA ALA A 71 5.00 -14.88 -7.82
C ALA A 71 5.26 -13.39 -8.08
N ALA A 72 6.53 -12.97 -8.24
CA ALA A 72 6.85 -11.58 -8.51
C ALA A 72 6.23 -11.04 -9.80
N ASP A 73 6.20 -11.84 -10.87
CA ASP A 73 5.53 -11.47 -12.13
C ASP A 73 4.02 -11.26 -11.91
N GLU A 74 3.37 -12.10 -11.11
CA GLU A 74 1.95 -11.96 -10.77
C GLU A 74 1.64 -10.73 -9.91
N PHE A 75 2.57 -10.30 -9.05
CA PHE A 75 2.45 -9.03 -8.30
C PHE A 75 2.80 -7.79 -9.16
N LYS A 76 3.55 -7.95 -10.26
CA LYS A 76 3.94 -6.88 -11.19
C LYS A 76 2.92 -6.56 -12.25
N LYS A 77 2.17 -7.57 -12.66
CA LYS A 77 1.41 -7.50 -13.90
C LYS A 77 0.48 -6.30 -13.90
N LYS A 78 0.39 -5.63 -15.05
CA LYS A 78 -0.57 -4.55 -15.25
C LYS A 78 -1.96 -5.18 -15.30
N VAL A 79 -2.76 -4.90 -14.28
CA VAL A 79 -4.09 -5.45 -14.16
C VAL A 79 -5.13 -4.47 -14.70
N ASP A 80 -5.99 -4.94 -15.59
CA ASP A 80 -7.26 -4.27 -15.86
C ASP A 80 -8.18 -4.50 -14.66
N ARG A 81 -8.61 -3.41 -14.04
CA ARG A 81 -9.47 -3.42 -12.84
C ARG A 81 -10.88 -3.93 -13.13
N ASN A 82 -11.29 -3.96 -14.40
CA ASN A 82 -12.59 -4.50 -14.81
C ASN A 82 -12.59 -6.03 -14.91
N ILE A 83 -11.44 -6.67 -14.74
CA ILE A 83 -11.28 -8.12 -14.81
C ILE A 83 -10.71 -8.59 -13.46
N PRO A 84 -11.58 -8.93 -12.49
CA PRO A 84 -11.17 -9.32 -11.13
C PRO A 84 -10.22 -10.51 -11.10
N ASP A 85 -10.38 -11.44 -12.05
CA ASP A 85 -9.60 -12.68 -12.17
C ASP A 85 -8.10 -12.43 -12.33
N ASN A 86 -7.73 -11.23 -12.76
CA ASN A 86 -6.35 -10.79 -12.81
C ASN A 86 -5.68 -10.77 -11.42
N TYR A 87 -6.39 -10.89 -10.30
CA TYR A 87 -5.75 -10.95 -8.98
C TYR A 87 -5.67 -12.36 -8.38
N ILE A 88 -6.16 -13.41 -9.07
CA ILE A 88 -6.28 -14.76 -8.50
C ILE A 88 -4.92 -15.30 -8.02
N PHE A 89 -3.89 -15.27 -8.86
CA PHE A 89 -2.59 -15.83 -8.48
C PHE A 89 -1.86 -15.00 -7.43
N SER A 90 -1.89 -13.66 -7.52
CA SER A 90 -1.28 -12.81 -6.49
C SER A 90 -2.01 -12.94 -5.15
N ALA A 91 -3.33 -13.08 -5.15
CA ALA A 91 -4.11 -13.38 -3.96
C ALA A 91 -3.79 -14.77 -3.39
N PHE A 92 -3.65 -15.78 -4.25
CA PHE A 92 -3.24 -17.13 -3.84
C PHE A 92 -1.86 -17.12 -3.15
N PHE A 93 -0.85 -16.53 -3.79
CA PHE A 93 0.48 -16.43 -3.17
C PHE A 93 0.47 -15.59 -1.90
N ALA A 94 -0.30 -14.50 -1.86
CA ALA A 94 -0.43 -13.71 -0.64
C ALA A 94 -1.00 -14.54 0.51
N ASN A 95 -2.02 -15.36 0.24
CA ASN A 95 -2.61 -16.25 1.22
C ASN A 95 -1.59 -17.30 1.72
N GLU A 96 -0.87 -17.96 0.81
CA GLU A 96 0.15 -18.94 1.19
C GLU A 96 1.25 -18.33 2.06
N ILE A 97 1.79 -17.17 1.65
CA ILE A 97 2.85 -16.48 2.39
C ILE A 97 2.37 -16.06 3.77
N LEU A 98 1.17 -15.48 3.87
CA LEU A 98 0.66 -14.99 5.15
C LEU A 98 0.30 -16.13 6.10
N TYR A 99 -0.32 -17.21 5.62
CA TYR A 99 -0.95 -18.19 6.52
C TYR A 99 -0.21 -19.53 6.63
N ASN A 100 0.67 -19.86 5.68
CA ASN A 100 1.36 -21.15 5.66
C ASN A 100 2.88 -21.05 5.83
N PHE A 101 3.48 -19.85 5.71
CA PHE A 101 4.92 -19.67 5.87
C PHE A 101 5.29 -19.15 7.26
N TRP A 102 6.48 -19.55 7.69
CA TRP A 102 7.07 -19.24 8.98
C TRP A 102 8.55 -18.87 8.78
N THR A 103 9.08 -18.04 9.66
CA THR A 103 10.53 -17.77 9.71
C THR A 103 11.28 -19.00 10.23
N ASP A 104 12.61 -19.01 10.08
CA ASP A 104 13.45 -20.09 10.61
C ASP A 104 13.37 -20.16 12.16
N GLU A 105 13.05 -19.05 12.81
CA GLU A 105 12.79 -18.94 14.25
C GLU A 105 11.35 -19.38 14.63
N GLY A 106 10.56 -19.84 13.67
CA GLY A 106 9.19 -20.31 13.89
C GLY A 106 8.17 -19.20 14.09
N GLN A 107 8.44 -17.98 13.61
CA GLN A 107 7.50 -16.86 13.71
C GLN A 107 6.61 -16.79 12.47
N ALA A 108 5.33 -16.44 12.64
CA ALA A 108 4.42 -16.26 11.52
C ALA A 108 4.75 -14.98 10.74
N ILE A 109 4.49 -14.99 9.44
CA ILE A 109 4.60 -13.78 8.62
C ILE A 109 3.39 -12.87 8.87
N ASP A 110 3.62 -11.61 9.25
CA ASP A 110 2.56 -10.64 9.55
C ASP A 110 2.08 -9.88 8.30
N ALA A 111 3.01 -9.62 7.39
CA ALA A 111 2.77 -8.77 6.25
C ALA A 111 3.57 -9.19 5.00
N ILE A 112 3.14 -8.67 3.85
CA ILE A 112 3.85 -8.77 2.58
C ILE A 112 4.24 -7.37 2.14
N LEU A 113 5.53 -7.16 1.88
CA LEU A 113 6.02 -5.95 1.23
C LEU A 113 6.12 -6.21 -0.26
N TYR A 114 5.40 -5.44 -1.07
CA TYR A 114 5.39 -5.61 -2.52
C TYR A 114 5.32 -4.25 -3.18
N PRO A 115 5.99 -4.04 -4.32
CA PRO A 115 6.07 -2.71 -4.90
C PRO A 115 4.82 -2.31 -5.67
N SER A 116 4.65 -1.00 -5.81
CA SER A 116 3.48 -0.40 -6.43
C SER A 116 3.58 -0.42 -7.96
N VAL A 117 2.77 -1.25 -8.60
CA VAL A 117 2.60 -1.26 -10.07
C VAL A 117 2.14 0.11 -10.59
N ALA A 118 1.26 0.80 -9.87
CA ALA A 118 0.75 2.11 -10.25
C ALA A 118 1.84 3.19 -10.26
N SER A 119 2.81 3.06 -9.37
CA SER A 119 3.97 3.95 -9.27
C SER A 119 5.19 3.41 -10.01
N LYS A 120 5.00 2.43 -10.91
CA LYS A 120 6.07 1.77 -11.68
C LYS A 120 7.20 1.22 -10.80
N GLY A 121 6.90 0.80 -9.57
CA GLY A 121 7.86 0.25 -8.61
C GLY A 121 8.61 1.26 -7.75
N ALA A 122 8.37 2.57 -7.92
CA ALA A 122 9.07 3.61 -7.18
C ALA A 122 8.72 3.69 -5.69
N PHE A 123 7.59 3.10 -5.30
CA PHE A 123 7.14 3.03 -3.91
C PHE A 123 6.75 1.59 -3.57
N ASP A 124 6.90 1.25 -2.30
CA ASP A 124 6.49 -0.04 -1.75
C ASP A 124 5.07 0.06 -1.19
N ASN A 125 4.25 -0.95 -1.48
CA ASN A 125 3.00 -1.22 -0.80
C ASN A 125 3.24 -2.28 0.28
N ILE A 126 2.35 -2.31 1.26
CA ILE A 126 2.33 -3.34 2.29
C ILE A 126 0.92 -3.89 2.44
N ALA A 127 0.82 -5.21 2.51
CA ALA A 127 -0.41 -5.92 2.87
C ALA A 127 -0.21 -6.57 4.23
N ILE A 128 -0.99 -6.19 5.23
CA ILE A 128 -0.85 -6.64 6.62
C ILE A 128 -2.07 -7.50 6.97
N LYS A 129 -1.86 -8.59 7.72
CA LYS A 129 -2.98 -9.37 8.28
C LYS A 129 -3.90 -8.47 9.11
N PRO A 130 -5.24 -8.58 8.98
CA PRO A 130 -6.16 -7.77 9.75
C PRO A 130 -5.93 -7.86 11.26
N SER A 131 -5.76 -9.06 11.80
CA SER A 131 -5.52 -9.26 13.23
C SER A 131 -4.22 -8.63 13.73
N VAL A 132 -3.18 -8.60 12.90
CA VAL A 132 -1.91 -7.93 13.24
C VAL A 132 -2.10 -6.43 13.20
N PHE A 133 -2.77 -5.91 12.17
CA PHE A 133 -3.05 -4.49 12.05
C PHE A 133 -3.84 -3.97 13.26
N ASP A 134 -4.94 -4.65 13.59
CA ASP A 134 -5.79 -4.31 14.74
C ASP A 134 -5.04 -4.38 16.07
N ASN A 135 -4.09 -5.31 16.20
CA ASN A 135 -3.29 -5.45 17.41
C ASN A 135 -2.18 -4.40 17.54
N LEU A 136 -1.49 -4.08 16.45
CA LEU A 136 -0.28 -3.25 16.48
C LEU A 136 -0.56 -1.76 16.26
N TYR A 137 -1.61 -1.42 15.52
CA TYR A 137 -1.85 -0.04 15.09
C TYR A 137 -3.09 0.54 15.76
N GLU A 138 -3.02 1.83 16.05
CA GLU A 138 -4.16 2.65 16.42
C GLU A 138 -4.29 3.84 15.48
N LEU A 139 -5.53 4.29 15.30
CA LEU A 139 -5.81 5.47 14.51
C LEU A 139 -5.13 6.67 15.16
N HIS A 140 -4.35 7.41 14.38
CA HIS A 140 -3.75 8.66 14.83
C HIS A 140 -4.59 9.86 14.39
N SER A 141 -4.98 9.88 13.12
CA SER A 141 -5.87 10.92 12.58
C SER A 141 -6.52 10.47 11.27
N VAL A 142 -7.63 11.10 10.92
CA VAL A 142 -8.27 11.07 9.61
C VAL A 142 -8.37 12.51 9.14
N LYS A 143 -7.98 12.78 7.91
CA LYS A 143 -8.16 14.09 7.27
C LYS A 143 -9.03 13.93 6.04
N GLU A 144 -10.01 14.80 5.90
CA GLU A 144 -10.75 14.97 4.67
C GLU A 144 -10.12 16.09 3.86
N SER A 145 -9.90 15.84 2.59
CA SER A 145 -9.43 16.85 1.65
C SER A 145 -10.21 16.78 0.35
N ILE A 146 -10.27 17.91 -0.35
CA ILE A 146 -10.74 17.95 -1.73
C ILE A 146 -9.55 17.98 -2.69
N VAL A 147 -9.67 17.28 -3.81
CA VAL A 147 -8.67 17.27 -4.87
C VAL A 147 -8.81 18.53 -5.71
N VAL A 148 -7.81 19.40 -5.68
CA VAL A 148 -7.81 20.68 -6.43
C VAL A 148 -6.90 20.65 -7.66
N SER A 149 -5.97 19.70 -7.75
CA SER A 149 -5.15 19.51 -8.94
C SER A 149 -4.66 18.08 -9.10
N ARG A 150 -4.39 17.70 -10.36
CA ARG A 150 -3.83 16.39 -10.73
C ARG A 150 -2.30 16.41 -10.71
N PRO A 151 -1.64 15.27 -10.48
CA PRO A 151 -0.21 15.14 -10.65
C PRO A 151 0.23 15.60 -12.05
N THR A 152 1.35 16.30 -12.12
CA THR A 152 2.00 16.74 -13.36
C THR A 152 3.38 16.10 -13.48
N VAL A 153 4.07 16.30 -14.61
CA VAL A 153 5.46 15.84 -14.78
C VAL A 153 6.38 16.41 -13.70
N ARG A 154 6.12 17.65 -13.25
CA ARG A 154 6.91 18.34 -12.22
C ARG A 154 6.48 18.02 -10.79
N TYR A 155 5.19 17.73 -10.58
CA TYR A 155 4.61 17.47 -9.25
C TYR A 155 3.94 16.10 -9.23
N LYS A 156 4.57 15.11 -8.57
CA LYS A 156 4.14 13.70 -8.61
C LYS A 156 2.93 13.37 -7.72
N GLY A 157 2.43 14.32 -6.92
CA GLY A 157 1.29 14.14 -6.02
C GLY A 157 0.05 14.92 -6.46
N TYR A 158 -1.11 14.55 -5.90
CA TYR A 158 -2.34 15.33 -6.04
C TYR A 158 -2.23 16.61 -5.21
N GLY A 159 -2.74 17.72 -5.73
CA GLY A 159 -2.96 18.92 -4.93
C GLY A 159 -4.23 18.74 -4.11
N LEU A 160 -4.11 18.88 -2.80
CA LEU A 160 -5.18 18.63 -1.84
C LEU A 160 -5.39 19.85 -0.96
N ASP A 161 -6.64 20.29 -0.85
CA ASP A 161 -7.04 21.29 0.14
C ASP A 161 -7.76 20.58 1.29
N GLY A 162 -7.18 20.65 2.49
CA GLY A 162 -7.75 20.01 3.68
C GLY A 162 -9.01 20.71 4.17
N LEU A 163 -10.06 19.93 4.42
CA LEU A 163 -11.37 20.44 4.82
C LEU A 163 -11.59 20.26 6.33
N SER A 164 -11.49 19.03 6.82
CA SER A 164 -11.72 18.68 8.22
C SER A 164 -10.75 17.59 8.67
N GLU A 165 -10.68 17.38 9.98
CA GLU A 165 -9.94 16.26 10.56
C GLU A 165 -10.74 15.60 11.68
N SER A 166 -10.33 14.39 12.01
CA SER A 166 -10.77 13.66 13.18
C SER A 166 -9.62 12.82 13.72
N ASP A 167 -9.73 12.39 14.97
CA ASP A 167 -8.88 11.40 15.61
C ASP A 167 -9.67 10.12 15.96
N SER A 168 -10.94 10.03 15.56
CA SER A 168 -11.80 8.89 15.88
C SER A 168 -12.71 8.44 14.73
N ILE A 169 -12.89 7.12 14.67
CA ILE A 169 -13.84 6.45 13.78
C ILE A 169 -14.75 5.61 14.68
N ASP A 170 -16.07 5.73 14.51
CA ASP A 170 -16.99 4.74 15.03
C ASP A 170 -16.99 3.53 14.09
N PHE A 171 -16.18 2.52 14.45
CA PHE A 171 -16.03 1.29 13.70
C PHE A 171 -17.32 0.45 13.66
N LYS A 172 -18.28 0.65 14.57
CA LYS A 172 -19.54 -0.11 14.56
C LYS A 172 -20.44 0.31 13.41
N VAL A 173 -20.47 1.61 13.11
CA VAL A 173 -21.28 2.18 12.02
C VAL A 173 -20.45 2.56 10.80
N GLY A 174 -19.13 2.43 10.87
CA GLY A 174 -18.19 2.75 9.78
C GLY A 174 -18.12 4.24 9.46
N LYS A 175 -18.25 5.12 10.47
CA LYS A 175 -18.27 6.59 10.26
C LYS A 175 -17.13 7.29 10.99
N VAL A 176 -16.53 8.28 10.32
CA VAL A 176 -15.58 9.20 10.93
C VAL A 176 -16.35 10.21 11.79
N ASN A 177 -15.91 10.45 13.02
CA ASN A 177 -16.50 11.47 13.88
C ASN A 177 -15.80 12.81 13.60
N TRP A 178 -16.20 13.48 12.53
CA TRP A 178 -15.57 14.74 12.13
C TRP A 178 -15.65 15.80 13.22
N LYS A 179 -14.56 16.55 13.41
CA LYS A 179 -14.61 17.78 14.20
C LYS A 179 -15.51 18.78 13.47
N SER A 180 -16.33 19.51 14.22
CA SER A 180 -17.46 20.29 13.72
C SER A 180 -17.10 21.52 12.87
N ASN A 181 -15.82 21.81 12.64
CA ASN A 181 -15.36 23.00 11.94
C ASN A 181 -14.52 22.61 10.72
N PHE A 182 -14.76 23.30 9.61
CA PHE A 182 -13.86 23.26 8.46
C PHE A 182 -12.67 24.20 8.67
N PHE A 183 -11.52 23.82 8.15
CA PHE A 183 -10.29 24.63 8.21
C PHE A 183 -10.23 25.72 7.12
N GLN A 184 -11.14 25.68 6.15
CA GLN A 184 -11.16 26.61 5.03
C GLN A 184 -12.07 27.82 5.34
N PRO A 185 -11.73 29.03 4.86
CA PRO A 185 -12.62 30.19 4.92
C PRO A 185 -13.96 29.92 4.25
N THR A 186 -15.02 30.57 4.73
CA THR A 186 -16.39 30.41 4.23
C THR A 186 -16.47 30.65 2.73
N GLU A 187 -15.79 31.67 2.18
CA GLU A 187 -15.81 31.96 0.75
C GLU A 187 -15.21 30.82 -0.08
N LYS A 188 -14.20 30.13 0.46
CA LYS A 188 -13.57 28.99 -0.20
C LYS A 188 -14.42 27.74 -0.09
N MET A 189 -15.12 27.54 1.03
CA MET A 189 -16.12 26.48 1.16
C MET A 189 -17.29 26.68 0.19
N ASP A 190 -17.81 27.89 0.07
CA ASP A 190 -18.87 28.23 -0.88
C ASP A 190 -18.42 27.98 -2.32
N PHE A 191 -17.17 28.34 -2.64
CA PHE A 191 -16.56 28.01 -3.93
C PHE A 191 -16.55 26.49 -4.16
N PHE A 192 -16.13 25.69 -3.19
CA PHE A 192 -16.10 24.23 -3.31
C PHE A 192 -17.48 23.60 -3.48
N ILE A 193 -18.45 24.01 -2.65
CA ILE A 193 -19.84 23.53 -2.74
C ILE A 193 -20.41 23.81 -4.12
N LYS A 194 -20.24 25.05 -4.61
CA LYS A 194 -20.79 25.48 -5.90
C LYS A 194 -20.12 24.80 -7.09
N ASN A 195 -18.79 24.69 -7.10
CA ASN A 195 -18.05 24.21 -8.28
C ASN A 195 -17.88 22.70 -8.33
N TYR A 196 -17.96 22.02 -7.18
CA TYR A 196 -17.75 20.57 -7.10
C TYR A 196 -18.98 19.81 -6.59
N SER A 197 -20.13 20.49 -6.43
CA SER A 197 -21.40 19.89 -6.00
C SER A 197 -21.30 19.10 -4.69
N LEU A 198 -20.46 19.56 -3.75
CA LEU A 198 -20.26 18.89 -2.47
C LEU A 198 -21.53 18.95 -1.63
N LYS A 199 -21.80 17.84 -0.94
CA LYS A 199 -22.87 17.72 0.07
C LYS A 199 -22.20 17.42 1.41
N PHE A 200 -22.35 18.34 2.36
CA PHE A 200 -21.90 18.20 3.75
C PHE A 200 -23.08 17.85 4.65
#